data_AF-A0A1Z4KX74-F1
#
_entry.id   AF-A0A1Z4KX74-F1
#
_cell.length_a   1.000
_cell.length_b   1.000
_cell.length_c   1.000
_cell.angle_alpha   90.00
_cell.angle_beta   90.00
_cell.angle_gamma   90.00
#
_symmetry.space_group_name_H-M   'P 1'
#
loop_
_entity.id
_entity.type
_entity.pdbx_description
1 polymer ?
#
loop_
_entity_poly.entity_id
_entity_poly.type
_entity_poly.pdbx_seq_one_letter_code
_entity_poly.pdbx_strand_id
1 'polypeptide(L)'
;MEQIVSEPQTQSPQVIEECSTSGSTLELSFEQKLMGNVALIRESIADQCWELIAELTEEWTSEFKSAVWKEWTPQERQAVNALKARNQT
;
A
#
# COMPACT_ATOMS: atom_id res chain seq x y z
N MET A 1 16.00 63.55 20.63
CA MET A 1 17.08 62.62 21.06
C MET A 1 16.66 61.99 22.37
N GLU A 2 17.25 60.84 22.69
CA GLU A 2 17.12 60.03 23.93
C GLU A 2 15.95 59.03 23.86
N GLN A 3 16.24 57.76 23.54
CA GLN A 3 16.60 56.65 24.45
C GLN A 3 15.33 56.01 25.02
N ILE A 4 15.10 54.70 25.13
CA ILE A 4 15.93 53.47 25.26
C ILE A 4 14.94 52.29 25.14
N VAL A 5 15.31 51.13 24.54
CA VAL A 5 15.55 49.82 25.22
C VAL A 5 14.41 49.40 26.17
N SER A 6 13.86 48.20 26.22
CA SER A 6 13.92 46.88 25.58
C SER A 6 12.91 46.05 26.39
N GLU A 7 12.17 45.09 25.83
CA GLU A 7 11.78 43.83 26.52
C GLU A 7 10.86 42.95 25.65
N PRO A 8 10.81 41.62 25.90
CA PRO A 8 11.44 40.67 25.01
C PRO A 8 10.43 39.82 24.23
N GLN A 9 10.94 39.18 23.17
CA GLN A 9 10.26 38.14 22.42
C GLN A 9 9.67 37.09 23.37
N THR A 10 8.34 36.92 23.33
CA THR A 10 7.68 35.75 23.90
C THR A 10 7.97 34.57 22.97
N GLN A 11 9.18 34.00 23.09
CA GLN A 11 9.46 32.69 22.53
C GLN A 11 8.71 31.68 23.40
N SER A 12 7.46 31.40 23.04
CA SER A 12 6.76 30.23 23.56
C SER A 12 7.63 29.00 23.29
N PRO A 13 8.06 28.24 24.31
CA PRO A 13 8.57 26.91 24.07
C PRO A 13 7.41 26.09 23.56
N GLN A 14 7.27 26.01 22.24
CA GLN A 14 6.46 24.99 21.62
C GLN A 14 7.24 23.71 21.89
N VAL A 15 6.91 23.07 23.01
CA VAL A 15 7.23 21.68 23.25
C VAL A 15 6.73 20.98 22.01
N ILE A 16 7.64 20.64 21.11
CA ILE A 16 7.35 19.72 20.03
C ILE A 16 7.10 18.44 20.79
N GLU A 17 5.81 18.18 21.05
CA GLU A 17 5.35 16.91 21.58
C GLU A 17 5.88 15.90 20.58
N GLU A 18 6.97 15.22 20.97
CA GLU A 18 7.49 14.10 20.23
C GLU A 18 6.33 13.12 20.18
N CYS A 19 5.63 13.09 19.04
CA CYS A 19 4.70 12.03 18.72
C CYS A 19 5.50 10.75 18.90
N SER A 20 5.38 10.16 20.09
CA SER A 20 5.81 8.82 20.40
C SER A 20 4.92 7.96 19.53
N THR A 21 5.34 7.85 18.27
CA THR A 21 4.78 6.93 17.31
C THR A 21 5.29 5.60 17.82
N SER A 22 4.64 5.09 18.87
CA SER A 22 4.69 3.68 19.22
C SER A 22 4.25 2.98 17.96
N GLY A 23 5.24 2.58 17.16
CA GLY A 23 5.08 1.82 15.94
C GLY A 23 4.48 0.48 16.31
N SER A 24 3.18 0.47 16.58
CA SER A 24 2.38 -0.72 16.42
C SER A 24 2.41 -0.96 14.92
N THR A 25 3.33 -1.81 14.48
CA THR A 25 3.22 -2.43 13.16
C THR A 25 1.83 -3.04 13.13
N LEU A 26 0.92 -2.39 12.40
CA LEU A 26 -0.44 -2.88 12.25
C LEU A 26 -0.36 -4.16 11.41
N GLU A 27 -0.28 -5.28 12.10
CA GLU A 27 -0.41 -6.61 11.51
C GLU A 27 -1.82 -6.74 10.93
N LEU A 28 -1.93 -6.68 9.61
CA LEU A 28 -3.19 -6.92 8.92
C LEU A 28 -3.62 -8.38 9.10
N SER A 29 -4.91 -8.59 9.31
CA SER A 29 -5.49 -9.94 9.33
C SER A 29 -5.33 -10.62 7.97
N PHE A 30 -5.41 -11.95 7.95
CA PHE A 30 -5.38 -12.71 6.70
C PHE A 30 -6.45 -12.23 5.71
N GLU A 31 -7.67 -11.98 6.19
CA GLU A 31 -8.78 -11.51 5.36
C GLU A 31 -8.56 -10.10 4.80
N GLN A 32 -7.99 -9.19 5.60
CA GLN A 32 -7.62 -7.86 5.14
C GLN A 32 -6.53 -7.92 4.06
N LYS A 33 -5.50 -8.76 4.27
CA LYS A 33 -4.46 -8.99 3.27
C LYS A 33 -5.07 -9.58 1.99
N LEU A 34 -5.95 -10.58 2.09
CA LEU A 34 -6.60 -11.21 0.95
C LEU A 34 -7.42 -10.20 0.13
N MET A 35 -8.32 -9.46 0.78
CA MET A 35 -9.19 -8.50 0.09
C MET A 35 -8.42 -7.34 -0.51
N GLY A 36 -7.40 -6.82 0.18
CA GLY A 36 -6.52 -5.78 -0.36
C GLY A 36 -5.79 -6.25 -1.63
N ASN A 37 -5.22 -7.46 -1.60
CA ASN A 37 -4.49 -7.99 -2.75
C ASN A 37 -5.42 -8.35 -3.93
N VAL A 38 -6.65 -8.82 -3.66
CA VAL A 38 -7.66 -9.02 -4.72
C VAL A 38 -8.01 -7.69 -5.39
N ALA A 39 -8.22 -6.62 -4.62
CA ALA A 39 -8.49 -5.29 -5.16
C ALA A 39 -7.33 -4.76 -5.99
N LEU A 40 -6.09 -4.86 -5.48
CA LEU A 40 -4.89 -4.42 -6.21
C LEU A 40 -4.71 -5.16 -7.54
N ILE A 41 -4.98 -6.48 -7.58
CA ILE A 41 -4.90 -7.20 -8.86
C ILE A 41 -6.01 -6.76 -9.82
N ARG A 42 -7.24 -6.50 -9.34
CA ARG A 42 -8.31 -5.97 -10.20
C ARG A 42 -7.93 -4.63 -10.85
N GLU A 43 -7.34 -3.73 -10.08
CA GLU A 43 -6.80 -2.46 -10.60
C GLU A 43 -5.68 -2.72 -11.62
N SER A 44 -4.74 -3.60 -11.29
CA SER A 44 -3.64 -3.97 -12.20
C SER A 44 -4.14 -4.60 -13.51
N ILE A 45 -5.23 -5.37 -13.48
CA ILE A 45 -5.88 -5.90 -14.68
C ILE A 45 -6.45 -4.76 -15.53
N ALA A 46 -7.13 -3.80 -14.89
CA ALA A 46 -7.72 -2.64 -15.58
C ALA A 46 -6.63 -1.77 -16.25
N ASP A 47 -5.51 -1.59 -15.55
CA ASP A 47 -4.33 -0.88 -16.04
C ASP A 47 -3.49 -1.71 -17.02
N GLN A 48 -3.87 -2.97 -17.28
CA GLN A 48 -3.15 -3.92 -18.13
C GLN A 48 -1.67 -4.11 -17.70
N CYS A 49 -1.38 -3.96 -16.41
CA CYS A 49 -0.03 -4.01 -15.86
C CYS A 49 0.31 -5.41 -15.36
N TRP A 50 0.84 -6.25 -16.25
CA TRP A 50 1.25 -7.62 -15.88
C TRP A 50 2.41 -7.65 -14.88
N GLU A 51 3.38 -6.73 -15.02
CA GLU A 51 4.58 -6.70 -14.17
C GLU A 51 4.21 -6.54 -12.69
N LEU A 52 3.28 -5.64 -12.37
CA LEU A 52 2.80 -5.45 -11.00
C LEU A 52 2.11 -6.71 -10.46
N ILE A 53 1.31 -7.41 -11.28
CA ILE A 53 0.69 -8.68 -10.89
C ILE A 53 1.77 -9.75 -10.63
N ALA A 54 2.81 -9.81 -11.46
CA ALA A 54 3.91 -10.74 -11.30
C ALA A 54 4.70 -10.47 -10.00
N GLU A 55 5.04 -9.21 -9.73
CA GLU A 55 5.74 -8.78 -8.51
C GLU A 55 4.92 -9.10 -7.26
N LEU A 56 3.64 -8.71 -7.23
CA LEU A 56 2.74 -9.01 -6.12
C LEU A 56 2.70 -10.52 -5.84
N THR A 57 2.60 -11.34 -6.89
CA THR A 57 2.44 -12.79 -6.75
C THR A 57 3.74 -13.54 -6.55
N GLU A 58 4.92 -12.93 -6.70
CA GLU A 58 6.21 -13.64 -6.58
C GLU A 58 6.39 -14.21 -5.18
N GLU A 59 6.19 -13.37 -4.15
CA GLU A 59 6.41 -13.73 -2.75
C GLU A 59 5.24 -14.49 -2.11
N TRP A 60 4.11 -14.61 -2.80
CA TRP A 60 2.94 -15.29 -2.24
C TRP A 60 3.12 -16.80 -2.15
N THR A 61 2.72 -17.35 -1.00
CA THR A 61 2.60 -18.79 -0.81
C THR A 61 1.56 -19.37 -1.77
N SER A 62 1.68 -20.68 -2.06
CA SER A 62 0.69 -21.39 -2.89
C SER A 62 -0.71 -21.34 -2.30
N GLU A 63 -0.83 -21.41 -0.97
CA GLU A 63 -2.09 -21.27 -0.25
C GLU A 63 -2.72 -19.89 -0.47
N PHE A 64 -1.93 -18.83 -0.32
CA PHE A 64 -2.43 -17.47 -0.51
C PHE A 64 -2.79 -17.19 -1.98
N LYS A 65 -1.98 -17.65 -2.93
CA LYS A 65 -2.31 -17.63 -4.37
C LYS A 65 -3.65 -18.31 -4.65
N SER A 66 -3.87 -19.48 -4.05
CA SER A 66 -5.13 -20.23 -4.19
C SER A 66 -6.32 -19.47 -3.60
N ALA A 67 -6.15 -18.82 -2.45
CA ALA A 67 -7.17 -17.98 -1.84
C ALA A 67 -7.54 -16.80 -2.74
N VAL A 68 -6.55 -16.03 -3.22
CA VAL A 68 -6.79 -14.90 -4.15
C VAL A 68 -7.46 -15.39 -5.43
N TRP A 69 -7.01 -16.52 -5.99
CA TRP A 69 -7.58 -17.08 -7.22
C TRP A 69 -9.06 -17.47 -7.08
N LYS A 70 -9.49 -17.93 -5.90
CA LYS A 70 -10.89 -18.30 -5.63
C LYS A 70 -11.82 -17.09 -5.63
N GLU A 71 -11.33 -15.93 -5.21
CA GLU A 71 -12.08 -14.67 -5.20
C GLU A 71 -12.30 -14.07 -6.60
N TRP A 72 -11.57 -14.58 -7.61
CA TRP A 72 -11.68 -14.09 -8.98
C TRP A 72 -12.81 -14.75 -9.76
N THR A 73 -13.49 -13.92 -10.52
CA THR A 73 -14.42 -14.33 -11.57
C THR A 73 -13.69 -15.02 -12.72
N PRO A 74 -14.39 -15.84 -13.54
CA PRO A 74 -13.81 -16.42 -14.75
C PRO A 74 -13.19 -15.39 -15.71
N GLN A 75 -13.80 -14.20 -15.82
CA GLN A 75 -13.37 -13.11 -16.68
C GLN A 75 -12.04 -12.52 -16.20
N GLU A 76 -11.89 -12.28 -14.90
CA GLU A 76 -10.63 -11.79 -14.32
C GLU A 76 -9.49 -12.80 -14.55
N ARG A 77 -9.75 -14.09 -14.33
CA ARG A 77 -8.75 -15.15 -14.61
C ARG A 77 -8.34 -15.15 -16.08
N GLN A 78 -9.30 -14.99 -17.00
CA GLN A 78 -8.99 -14.91 -18.42
C GLN A 78 -8.16 -13.67 -18.76
N ALA A 79 -8.48 -12.52 -18.17
CA ALA A 79 -7.75 -11.27 -18.38
C ALA A 79 -6.29 -11.39 -17.91
N VAL A 80 -6.05 -11.93 -16.71
CA VAL A 80 -4.70 -12.18 -16.19
C VAL A 80 -3.91 -13.13 -17.08
N ASN A 81 -4.52 -14.22 -17.54
CA ASN A 81 -3.87 -15.15 -18.46
C ASN A 81 -3.52 -14.49 -19.81
N ALA A 82 -4.40 -13.64 -20.34
CA ALA A 82 -4.14 -12.90 -21.57
C ALA A 82 -2.99 -11.88 -21.38
N LEU A 83 -2.98 -11.16 -20.26
CA LEU A 83 -1.90 -10.24 -19.90
C LEU A 83 -0.55 -10.96 -19.80
N LYS A 84 -0.52 -12.10 -19.11
CA LYS A 84 0.68 -12.94 -19.03
C LYS A 84 1.20 -13.34 -20.40
N ALA A 85 0.34 -13.88 -21.26
CA ALA A 85 0.73 -14.34 -22.59
C ALA A 85 1.35 -13.20 -23.43
N ARG A 86 0.76 -12.01 -23.38
CA ARG A 86 1.26 -10.82 -24.10
C ARG A 86 2.65 -10.37 -23.66
N ASN A 87 3.02 -10.59 -22.40
CA ASN A 87 4.30 -10.15 -21.85
C ASN A 87 5.39 -11.24 -21.88
N GLN A 88 5.08 -12.43 -22.38
CA GLN A 88 6.02 -13.56 -22.53
C GLN A 88 6.38 -13.86 -23.99
N THR A 89 5.91 -13.04 -24.92
CA THR A 89 6.18 -13.13 -26.37
C THR A 89 7.24 -12.11 -26.74
#